data_AF-A0A7C1E888-F1
#
_entry.id   AF-A0A7C1E888-F1
#
_cell.length_a   1.000
_cell.length_b   1.000
_cell.length_c   1.000
_cell.angle_alpha   90.00
_cell.angle_beta   90.00
_cell.angle_gamma   90.00
#
_symmetry.space_group_name_H-M   'P 1'
#
loop_
_entity.id
_entity.type
_entity.pdbx_description
1 polymer ?
#
loop_
_entity_poly.entity_id
_entity_poly.type
_entity_poly.pdbx_seq_one_letter_code
_entity_poly.pdbx_strand_id
1 'polypeptide(L)'
;MVRRSVYGWIIAGLLLALFFTSGCVEQEAPPDGGAETSFTLAEVARHSTAQDCWIVIHGQVYNATGMPCHGGSFGSTILQRCGTDVTAVWDEKPGTGIPHSENAQSLLEPFYIGVVAE
;
A
#
# COMPACT_ATOMS: atom_id res chain seq x y z
N MET A 1 -13.18 -37.07 -0.20
CA MET A 1 -11.99 -36.21 -0.30
C MET A 1 -11.60 -36.11 -1.75
N VAL A 2 -11.25 -34.90 -2.19
CA VAL A 2 -11.22 -34.43 -3.60
C VAL A 2 -12.60 -34.28 -4.22
N ARG A 3 -12.94 -33.03 -4.59
CA ARG A 3 -13.68 -32.75 -5.83
C ARG A 3 -13.50 -31.27 -6.22
N ARG A 4 -12.87 -31.10 -7.38
CA ARG A 4 -13.02 -29.94 -8.26
C ARG A 4 -14.51 -29.68 -8.53
N SER A 5 -14.80 -28.49 -9.02
CA SER A 5 -15.74 -28.22 -10.13
C SER A 5 -16.84 -27.21 -9.79
N VAL A 6 -16.80 -26.12 -10.56
CA VAL A 6 -17.90 -25.40 -11.23
C VAL A 6 -19.18 -25.16 -10.45
N TYR A 7 -19.55 -23.88 -10.25
CA TYR A 7 -20.90 -23.40 -10.56
C TYR A 7 -20.81 -21.91 -10.91
N GLY A 8 -20.92 -21.63 -12.22
CA GLY A 8 -21.57 -20.40 -12.67
C GLY A 8 -23.07 -20.46 -12.40
N TRP A 9 -23.82 -19.51 -12.96
CA TRP A 9 -25.28 -19.30 -12.87
C TRP A 9 -25.66 -18.50 -11.59
N ILE A 10 -26.38 -17.37 -11.56
CA ILE A 10 -27.22 -16.62 -12.51
C ILE A 10 -27.33 -15.18 -11.98
N ILE A 11 -27.35 -14.18 -12.86
CA ILE A 11 -27.80 -12.82 -12.55
C ILE A 11 -29.34 -12.78 -12.48
N ALA A 12 -29.87 -12.38 -11.32
CA ALA A 12 -31.18 -11.76 -11.16
C ALA A 12 -31.09 -10.99 -9.82
N GLY A 13 -30.97 -9.66 -9.79
CA GLY A 13 -32.01 -8.73 -10.19
C GLY A 13 -32.63 -8.15 -8.90
N LEU A 14 -32.16 -6.97 -8.50
CA LEU A 14 -32.70 -6.09 -7.46
C LEU A 14 -32.55 -6.54 -5.99
N LEU A 15 -31.37 -6.34 -5.41
CA LEU A 15 -31.21 -6.19 -3.97
C LEU A 15 -30.42 -4.91 -3.71
N LEU A 16 -30.93 -4.10 -2.78
CA LEU A 16 -30.18 -3.03 -2.12
C LEU A 16 -28.72 -3.47 -1.97
N ALA A 17 -27.81 -2.73 -2.58
CA ALA A 17 -26.40 -2.80 -2.26
C ALA A 17 -26.19 -2.25 -0.84
N LEU A 18 -26.66 -2.98 0.17
CA LEU A 18 -26.00 -3.01 1.46
C LEU A 18 -24.74 -3.86 1.28
N PHE A 19 -23.80 -3.35 0.48
CA PHE A 19 -22.41 -3.77 0.57
C PHE A 19 -21.86 -3.15 1.86
N PHE A 20 -22.25 -3.75 2.98
CA PHE A 20 -21.52 -3.61 4.22
C PHE A 20 -20.27 -4.47 4.07
N THR A 21 -19.13 -3.86 3.74
CA THR A 21 -17.84 -4.49 3.99
C THR A 21 -17.00 -3.52 4.83
N SER A 22 -16.86 -3.91 6.09
CA SER A 22 -16.09 -3.26 7.12
C SER A 22 -14.65 -2.90 6.69
N GLY A 23 -14.25 -1.66 6.97
CA GLY A 23 -13.09 -1.37 7.80
C GLY A 23 -11.70 -1.35 7.17
N CYS A 24 -11.47 -1.89 5.98
CA CYS A 24 -10.16 -1.81 5.32
C CYS A 24 -10.32 -1.57 3.82
N VAL A 25 -9.61 -0.58 3.29
CA VAL A 25 -9.45 -0.40 1.85
C VAL A 25 -8.71 -1.64 1.33
N GLU A 26 -9.40 -2.46 0.52
CA GLU A 26 -8.78 -3.52 -0.26
C GLU A 26 -7.77 -2.87 -1.20
N GLN A 27 -6.51 -3.29 -1.15
CA GLN A 27 -5.49 -2.72 -2.02
C GLN A 27 -5.75 -3.16 -3.45
N GLU A 28 -6.01 -2.19 -4.32
CA GLU A 28 -6.09 -2.44 -5.76
C GLU A 28 -4.72 -2.96 -6.23
N ALA A 29 -4.72 -4.01 -7.04
CA ALA A 29 -3.48 -4.59 -7.53
C ALA A 29 -2.67 -3.53 -8.30
N PRO A 30 -1.32 -3.54 -8.18
CA PRO A 30 -0.48 -2.64 -8.95
C PRO A 30 -0.77 -2.78 -10.47
N PRO A 31 -0.66 -1.70 -11.25
CA PRO A 31 -0.94 -1.75 -12.69
C PRO A 31 -0.06 -2.79 -13.39
N ASP A 32 -0.67 -3.59 -14.27
CA ASP A 32 -0.03 -4.68 -15.00
C ASP A 32 1.07 -4.17 -15.95
N GLY A 33 2.32 -4.45 -15.58
CA GLY A 33 3.42 -4.86 -16.45
C GLY A 33 3.64 -4.16 -17.80
N GLY A 34 4.56 -3.20 -17.83
CA GLY A 34 5.24 -2.85 -19.09
C GLY A 34 6.19 -1.65 -19.02
N ALA A 35 5.94 -0.70 -18.14
CA ALA A 35 6.83 0.42 -17.86
C ALA A 35 6.78 0.72 -16.37
N GLU A 36 7.94 0.98 -15.78
CA GLU A 36 8.02 1.48 -14.41
C GLU A 36 7.33 2.84 -14.36
N THR A 37 6.23 2.94 -13.61
CA THR A 37 5.51 4.20 -13.44
C THR A 37 6.43 5.18 -12.72
N SER A 38 6.51 6.41 -13.21
CA SER A 38 7.29 7.47 -12.58
C SER A 38 6.38 8.55 -12.02
N PHE A 39 6.76 9.09 -10.86
CA PHE A 39 6.02 10.11 -10.13
C PHE A 39 6.96 11.24 -9.72
N THR A 40 6.44 12.47 -9.64
CA THR A 40 7.21 13.57 -9.04
C THR A 40 7.01 13.59 -7.52
N LEU A 41 7.96 14.16 -6.77
CA LEU A 41 7.75 14.40 -5.33
C LEU A 41 6.52 15.28 -5.06
N ALA A 42 6.21 16.21 -5.96
CA ALA A 42 5.03 17.07 -5.86
C ALA A 42 3.72 16.29 -6.03
N GLU A 43 3.72 15.21 -6.82
CA GLU A 43 2.59 14.30 -6.94
C GLU A 43 2.43 13.45 -5.69
N VAL A 44 3.51 12.83 -5.21
CA VAL A 44 3.52 12.07 -3.96
C VAL A 44 2.97 12.91 -2.80
N ALA A 45 3.37 14.18 -2.70
CA ALA A 45 2.92 15.08 -1.64
C ALA A 45 1.39 15.32 -1.59
N ARG A 46 0.67 15.04 -2.68
CA ARG A 46 -0.81 15.13 -2.70
C ARG A 46 -1.46 13.98 -1.93
N HIS A 47 -0.79 12.84 -1.83
CA HIS A 47 -1.24 11.64 -1.13
C HIS A 47 -0.77 11.67 0.34
N SER A 48 -1.24 12.68 1.08
CA SER A 48 -0.76 13.04 2.43
C SER A 48 -1.77 12.77 3.56
N THR A 49 -2.79 11.94 3.33
CA THR A 49 -3.84 11.67 4.33
C THR A 49 -3.92 10.19 4.71
N ALA A 50 -4.55 9.89 5.85
CA ALA A 50 -4.70 8.50 6.29
C ALA A 50 -5.56 7.62 5.36
N GLN A 51 -6.39 8.22 4.51
CA GLN A 51 -7.22 7.53 3.53
C GLN A 51 -6.63 7.59 2.12
N ASP A 52 -5.48 8.26 1.97
CA ASP A 52 -4.75 8.43 0.72
C ASP A 52 -3.30 8.79 1.06
N CYS A 53 -2.47 7.77 1.28
CA CYS A 53 -1.14 7.89 1.88
C CYS A 53 -0.09 7.26 0.98
N TRP A 54 0.76 8.06 0.35
CA TRP A 54 1.95 7.55 -0.34
C TRP A 54 3.21 7.91 0.41
N ILE A 55 4.25 7.08 0.28
CA ILE A 55 5.56 7.33 0.87
C ILE A 55 6.65 7.00 -0.15
N VAL A 56 7.83 7.62 0.02
CA VAL A 56 9.03 7.32 -0.77
C VAL A 56 10.09 6.69 0.12
N ILE A 57 10.70 5.60 -0.36
CA ILE A 57 11.85 4.95 0.27
C ILE A 57 12.87 4.64 -0.83
N HIS A 58 14.07 5.21 -0.74
CA HIS A 58 15.14 5.05 -1.73
C HIS A 58 14.69 5.32 -3.17
N GLY A 59 13.87 6.36 -3.38
CA GLY A 59 13.34 6.72 -4.69
C GLY A 59 12.22 5.80 -5.22
N GLN A 60 11.82 4.77 -4.50
CA GLN A 60 10.64 3.96 -4.80
C GLN A 60 9.40 4.52 -4.11
N VAL A 61 8.26 4.48 -4.79
CA VAL A 61 6.98 5.01 -4.32
C VAL A 61 6.09 3.84 -3.89
N TYR A 62 5.48 3.97 -2.71
CA TYR A 62 4.59 2.97 -2.13
C TYR A 62 3.24 3.59 -1.74
N ASN A 63 2.14 2.93 -2.09
CA ASN A 63 0.80 3.29 -1.65
C ASN A 63 0.51 2.67 -0.27
N ALA A 64 0.76 3.39 0.81
CA ALA A 64 0.61 2.92 2.17
C ALA A 64 -0.81 3.08 2.75
N THR A 65 -1.81 3.44 1.95
CA THR A 65 -3.19 3.73 2.40
C THR A 65 -3.81 2.60 3.24
N GLY A 66 -3.60 1.34 2.84
CA GLY A 66 -4.13 0.17 3.54
C GLY A 66 -3.25 -0.38 4.67
N MET A 67 -2.04 0.17 4.87
CA MET A 67 -1.05 -0.39 5.79
C MET A 67 -1.51 -0.45 7.28
N PRO A 68 -2.28 0.52 7.83
CA PRO A 68 -2.76 0.44 9.21
C PRO A 68 -3.62 -0.79 9.51
N CYS A 69 -4.25 -1.37 8.49
CA CYS A 69 -5.05 -2.59 8.61
C CYS A 69 -4.24 -3.90 8.63
N HIS A 70 -2.97 -3.87 8.22
CA HIS A 70 -2.18 -5.09 7.99
C HIS A 70 -1.45 -5.63 9.22
N GLY A 71 -1.63 -5.01 10.39
CA GLY A 71 -1.07 -5.47 11.67
C GLY A 71 0.44 -5.23 11.80
N GLY A 72 0.82 -4.37 12.75
CA GLY A 72 2.22 -4.06 13.08
C GLY A 72 2.37 -2.66 13.66
N SER A 73 3.45 -2.41 14.39
CA SER A 73 3.77 -1.07 14.96
C SER A 73 4.04 0.00 13.87
N PHE A 74 4.14 -0.41 12.60
CA PHE A 74 4.39 0.45 11.45
C PHE A 74 3.22 1.36 11.09
N GLY A 75 1.98 0.88 11.27
CA GLY A 75 0.79 1.58 10.78
C GLY A 75 0.64 2.99 11.37
N SER A 76 0.95 3.20 12.65
CA SER A 76 0.80 4.50 13.30
C SER A 76 1.92 5.50 12.97
N THR A 77 3.11 5.02 12.61
CA THR A 77 4.26 5.88 12.31
C THR A 77 4.21 6.39 10.87
N ILE A 78 3.74 5.56 9.94
CA ILE A 78 3.63 5.90 8.52
C ILE A 78 2.54 6.94 8.26
N LEU A 79 1.43 6.90 9.02
CA LEU A 79 0.36 7.89 8.91
C LEU A 79 0.82 9.33 9.16
N GLN A 80 1.88 9.54 9.97
CA GLN A 80 2.45 10.86 10.23
C GLN A 80 3.37 11.36 9.10
N ARG A 81 3.65 10.49 8.12
CA ARG A 81 4.65 10.73 7.06
C ARG A 81 4.07 10.54 5.66
N CYS A 82 2.75 10.48 5.53
CA CYS A 82 2.09 10.45 4.24
C CYS A 82 2.51 11.67 3.40
N GLY A 83 2.75 11.43 2.11
CA GLY A 83 3.19 12.41 1.14
C GLY A 83 4.66 12.81 1.26
N THR A 84 5.49 12.04 1.96
CA THR A 84 6.91 12.40 2.20
C THR A 84 7.88 11.27 1.87
N ASP A 85 9.15 11.64 1.68
CA ASP A 85 10.27 10.70 1.66
C ASP A 85 10.64 10.31 3.09
N VAL A 86 10.58 9.01 3.37
CA VAL A 86 10.85 8.43 4.69
C VAL A 86 12.13 7.59 4.71
N THR A 87 12.98 7.71 3.70
CA THR A 87 14.24 6.96 3.55
C THR A 87 15.10 7.03 4.81
N ALA A 88 15.31 8.21 5.38
CA ALA A 88 16.12 8.37 6.59
C ALA A 88 15.54 7.61 7.81
N VAL A 89 14.22 7.54 7.92
CA VAL A 89 13.51 6.84 9.01
C VAL A 89 13.46 5.33 8.77
N TRP A 90 13.51 4.94 7.50
CA TRP A 90 13.65 3.55 7.09
C TRP A 90 15.06 3.01 7.37
N ASP A 91 16.09 3.77 7.03
CA ASP A 91 17.48 3.39 7.27
C ASP A 91 17.85 3.41 8.76
N GLU A 92 17.20 4.28 9.53
CA GLU A 92 17.44 4.41 10.96
C GLU A 92 16.12 4.45 11.73
N LYS A 93 15.73 3.31 12.33
CA LYS A 93 14.54 3.26 13.16
C LYS A 93 14.69 4.21 14.36
N PRO A 94 13.74 5.16 14.55
CA PRO A 94 13.75 6.04 15.70
C PRO A 94 13.79 5.25 17.02
N GLY A 95 14.73 5.61 17.90
CA GLY A 95 14.89 4.99 19.22
C GLY A 95 15.78 3.75 19.26
N THR A 96 16.08 3.11 18.12
CA THR A 96 17.05 1.99 18.09
C THR A 96 18.28 2.26 17.25
N GLY A 97 18.20 3.13 16.24
CA GLY A 97 19.33 3.39 15.34
C GLY A 97 19.62 2.26 14.35
N ILE A 98 18.74 1.24 14.29
CA ILE A 98 18.95 0.02 13.50
C ILE A 98 18.09 0.10 12.22
N PRO A 99 18.62 -0.25 11.04
CA PRO A 99 17.83 -0.33 9.81
C PRO A 99 16.75 -1.40 9.87
N HIS A 100 15.75 -1.29 9.00
CA HIS A 100 14.80 -2.37 8.75
C HIS A 100 15.53 -3.61 8.20
N SER A 101 15.05 -4.81 8.56
CA SER A 101 15.59 -6.04 7.99
C SER A 101 15.13 -6.22 6.54
N GLU A 102 15.85 -6.99 5.76
CA GLU A 102 15.44 -7.35 4.38
C GLU A 102 14.05 -8.00 4.35
N ASN A 103 13.72 -8.80 5.38
CA ASN A 103 12.37 -9.36 5.51
C ASN A 103 11.29 -8.28 5.64
N ALA A 104 11.58 -7.15 6.32
CA ALA A 104 10.65 -6.02 6.38
C ALA A 104 10.55 -5.29 5.03
N GLN A 105 11.64 -5.25 4.24
CA GLN A 105 11.62 -4.72 2.88
C GLN A 105 10.66 -5.51 1.97
N SER A 106 10.70 -6.85 2.03
CA SER A 106 9.80 -7.69 1.23
C SER A 106 8.32 -7.51 1.57
N LEU A 107 8.00 -7.05 2.79
CA LEU A 107 6.62 -6.71 3.15
C LEU A 107 6.10 -5.46 2.41
N LEU A 108 6.97 -4.65 1.82
CA LEU A 108 6.59 -3.46 1.04
C LEU A 108 6.30 -3.76 -0.44
N GLU A 109 6.73 -4.90 -0.96
CA GLU A 109 6.52 -5.30 -2.37
C GLU A 109 5.07 -5.14 -2.85
N PRO A 110 4.02 -5.58 -2.12
CA PRO A 110 2.64 -5.39 -2.59
C PRO A 110 2.15 -3.94 -2.58
N PHE A 111 2.86 -3.04 -1.91
CA PHE A 111 2.52 -1.61 -1.83
C PHE A 111 3.24 -0.79 -2.90
N TYR A 112 4.18 -1.38 -3.65
CA TYR A 112 4.98 -0.67 -4.66
C TYR A 112 4.13 -0.23 -5.85
N ILE A 113 4.27 1.04 -6.26
CA ILE A 113 3.52 1.60 -7.39
C ILE A 113 4.41 2.24 -8.47
N GLY A 114 5.70 2.45 -8.22
CA GLY A 114 6.63 3.05 -9.17
C GLY A 114 7.82 3.74 -8.51
N VAL A 115 8.46 4.66 -9.22
CA VAL A 115 9.64 5.42 -8.75
C VAL A 115 9.46 6.92 -8.83
N VAL A 116 10.33 7.65 -8.14
CA VAL A 116 10.45 9.09 -8.27
C VAL A 116 11.28 9.42 -9.52
N ALA A 117 10.75 10.31 -10.37
CA ALA A 117 11.49 10.94 -11.46
C ALA A 117 11.42 12.47 -11.33
N GLU A 118 12.45 13.16 -11.81
CA GLU A 118 12.58 14.64 -11.78
C GLU A 118 11.62 15.36 -12.73
#